data_AF-A0A0X8FD39-F1
#
_entry.id   AF-A0A0X8FD39-F1
#
_cell.length_a   1.000
_cell.length_b   1.000
_cell.length_c   1.000
_cell.angle_alpha   90.00
_cell.angle_beta   90.00
_cell.angle_gamma   90.00
#
_symmetry.space_group_name_H-M   'P 1'
#
loop_
_entity.id
_entity.type
_entity.pdbx_description
1 polymer ?
#
loop_
_entity_poly.entity_id
_entity_poly.type
_entity_poly.pdbx_seq_one_letter_code
_entity_poly.pdbx_strand_id
1 'polypeptide(L)'
;MTVKQAEKLKHIHPIEEITDFEAYYLDWYKDKVNEDRGPEHTAIGKSIYQLKYVYTPQMQQPYNDLPDWLKKAYMNELFKLAGFVGKGLGEIDLAFDFLIPAPSFNPRTRWNPNGQVKFIYDLVNVLSEQLGLPYHKGCLFKKDNVAAKDSIVSSENFEASCIRLPKDFPSYSKTGSAQPIGLVIDDLFERGDTAKISLGLLKAKNPEMQFKFLSCTKNKYHGLGKKVQVKFASFREFIAKNNSEFIKLKVVSPGDFYDKTVCVFSNNAGYEVFKEQLIKHNSNSYNISSTNDPIFSIKIKQGKGGYLDFFGLLDTPQEQIHQDLDLGFDPNFGYDFGLWDTPREPSNPNFGPDSFFDDDLPF
;
A
#
# COMPACT_ATOMS: atom_id res chain seq x y z
N MET A 1 -11.63 17.02 -18.26
CA MET A 1 -12.51 17.74 -17.30
C MET A 1 -12.00 19.16 -17.14
N THR A 2 -12.89 20.15 -17.18
CA THR A 2 -12.52 21.56 -16.91
C THR A 2 -12.34 21.80 -15.41
N VAL A 3 -11.32 22.56 -15.03
CA VAL A 3 -10.95 22.95 -13.65
C VAL A 3 -12.13 23.41 -12.77
N LYS A 4 -13.22 23.91 -13.38
CA LYS A 4 -14.45 24.34 -12.69
C LYS A 4 -15.35 23.22 -12.12
N GLN A 5 -15.15 21.95 -12.50
CA GLN A 5 -15.92 20.83 -11.92
C GLN A 5 -15.29 20.27 -10.63
N ALA A 6 -13.97 20.39 -10.48
CA ALA A 6 -13.26 19.90 -9.28
C ALA A 6 -13.61 20.70 -8.01
N GLU A 7 -14.03 21.96 -8.15
CA GLU A 7 -14.43 22.83 -7.02
C GLU A 7 -15.84 22.55 -6.48
N LYS A 8 -16.64 21.68 -7.12
CA LYS A 8 -18.02 21.36 -6.68
C LYS A 8 -18.14 20.07 -5.87
N LEU A 9 -17.12 19.23 -5.86
CA LEU A 9 -17.17 17.95 -5.16
C LEU A 9 -16.71 18.15 -3.72
N LYS A 10 -17.62 17.94 -2.76
CA LYS A 10 -17.33 18.19 -1.34
C LYS A 10 -16.47 17.08 -0.74
N HIS A 11 -16.58 15.85 -1.26
CA HIS A 11 -16.02 14.66 -0.61
C HIS A 11 -15.42 13.63 -1.58
N ILE A 12 -15.17 14.00 -2.84
CA ILE A 12 -14.49 13.12 -3.80
C ILE A 12 -13.72 13.94 -4.83
N HIS A 13 -12.50 13.54 -5.12
CA HIS A 13 -11.52 14.35 -5.84
C HIS A 13 -10.77 13.49 -6.86
N PRO A 14 -10.47 14.01 -8.07
CA PRO A 14 -9.71 13.26 -9.05
C PRO A 14 -8.25 13.03 -8.59
N ILE A 15 -7.68 11.90 -9.00
CA ILE A 15 -6.26 11.55 -8.81
C ILE A 15 -5.52 11.84 -10.12
N GLU A 16 -4.85 12.98 -10.19
CA GLU A 16 -4.11 13.41 -11.39
C GLU A 16 -2.89 12.52 -11.71
N GLU A 17 -2.39 11.78 -10.72
CA GLU A 17 -1.24 10.88 -10.88
C GLU A 17 -1.55 9.61 -11.69
N ILE A 18 -2.82 9.26 -11.88
CA ILE A 18 -3.28 8.13 -12.70
C ILE A 18 -3.96 8.72 -13.95
N THR A 19 -3.26 8.69 -15.08
CA THR A 19 -3.74 9.29 -16.33
C THR A 19 -4.47 8.30 -17.24
N ASP A 20 -4.17 7.01 -17.09
CA ASP A 20 -4.64 5.97 -17.99
C ASP A 20 -6.00 5.39 -17.57
N PHE A 21 -6.48 5.77 -16.38
CA PHE A 21 -7.72 5.31 -15.78
C PHE A 21 -8.43 6.45 -15.06
N GLU A 22 -9.76 6.41 -15.01
CA GLU A 22 -10.51 7.29 -14.10
C GLU A 22 -10.22 6.90 -12.64
N ALA A 23 -9.68 7.83 -11.87
CA ALA A 23 -9.25 7.58 -10.50
C ALA A 23 -9.64 8.74 -9.57
N TYR A 24 -10.14 8.39 -8.38
CA TYR A 24 -10.64 9.34 -7.40
C TYR A 24 -10.19 8.99 -5.97
N TYR A 25 -10.19 9.97 -5.08
CA TYR A 25 -10.07 9.77 -3.64
C TYR A 25 -11.16 10.55 -2.90
N LEU A 26 -11.65 10.04 -1.77
CA LEU A 26 -12.71 10.74 -1.03
C LEU A 26 -12.18 11.94 -0.24
N ASP A 27 -11.24 11.70 0.66
CA ASP A 27 -10.68 12.76 1.51
C ASP A 27 -9.20 12.51 1.77
N TRP A 28 -8.53 13.43 2.46
CA TRP A 28 -7.14 13.27 2.83
C TRP A 28 -6.97 12.62 4.20
N TYR A 29 -5.82 11.98 4.39
CA TYR A 29 -5.37 11.42 5.65
C TYR A 29 -3.99 11.99 6.01
N LYS A 30 -3.75 12.27 7.30
CA LYS A 30 -2.46 12.73 7.84
C LYS A 30 -2.06 11.88 9.04
N ASP A 31 -0.98 11.13 8.88
CA ASP A 31 -0.40 10.25 9.90
C ASP A 31 0.48 10.98 10.94
N LYS A 32 0.65 12.29 10.82
CA LYS A 32 1.57 13.04 11.68
C LYS A 32 0.90 13.34 13.01
N VAL A 33 1.39 12.69 14.07
CA VAL A 33 1.21 13.14 15.45
C VAL A 33 1.87 14.52 15.55
N ASN A 34 1.08 15.57 15.73
CA ASN A 34 1.59 16.75 16.41
C ASN A 34 1.73 16.35 17.87
N GLU A 35 2.92 16.49 18.46
CA GLU A 35 3.20 16.16 19.87
C GLU A 35 2.20 16.83 20.82
N ASP A 36 1.62 17.97 20.41
CA ASP A 36 0.63 18.73 21.18
C ASP A 36 -0.85 18.49 20.78
N ARG A 37 -1.16 17.82 19.66
CA ARG A 37 -2.53 17.77 19.09
C ARG A 37 -3.00 16.41 18.57
N GLY A 38 -2.14 15.39 18.56
CA GLY A 38 -2.46 14.09 17.99
C GLY A 38 -2.58 14.13 16.46
N PRO A 39 -2.98 13.01 15.82
CA PRO A 39 -3.14 12.96 14.37
C PRO A 39 -4.38 13.75 13.91
N GLU A 40 -4.23 14.56 12.86
CA GLU A 40 -5.33 15.28 12.24
C GLU A 40 -6.03 14.36 11.24
N HIS A 41 -7.18 13.81 11.64
CA HIS A 41 -8.00 12.98 10.77
C HIS A 41 -9.26 13.71 10.33
N THR A 42 -9.59 13.59 9.05
CA THR A 42 -10.95 13.80 8.54
C THR A 42 -11.87 12.72 9.13
N ALA A 43 -13.20 12.87 8.99
CA ALA A 43 -14.12 11.84 9.50
C ALA A 43 -13.85 10.47 8.83
N ILE A 44 -13.58 10.47 7.52
CA ILE A 44 -13.20 9.27 6.76
C ILE A 44 -11.85 8.73 7.24
N GLY A 45 -10.84 9.60 7.38
CA GLY A 45 -9.53 9.20 7.89
C GLY A 45 -9.58 8.62 9.30
N LYS A 46 -10.48 9.11 10.16
CA LYS A 46 -10.69 8.57 11.50
C LYS A 46 -11.29 7.17 11.44
N SER A 47 -12.27 6.93 10.58
CA SER A 47 -12.86 5.60 10.39
C SER A 47 -11.83 4.60 9.89
N ILE A 48 -11.01 4.97 8.91
CA ILE A 48 -9.90 4.13 8.44
C ILE A 48 -8.90 3.86 9.57
N TYR A 49 -8.51 4.88 10.33
CA TYR A 49 -7.58 4.70 11.44
C TYR A 49 -8.13 3.71 12.47
N GLN A 50 -9.39 3.86 12.86
CA GLN A 50 -10.04 2.96 13.81
C GLN A 50 -10.10 1.52 13.26
N LEU A 51 -10.53 1.34 12.01
CA LEU A 51 -10.57 0.00 11.40
C LEU A 51 -9.19 -0.63 11.31
N LYS A 52 -8.19 0.11 10.80
CA LYS A 52 -6.85 -0.41 10.47
C LYS A 52 -5.93 -0.59 11.68
N TYR A 53 -5.94 0.38 12.61
CA TYR A 53 -4.96 0.44 13.70
C TYR A 53 -5.56 0.20 15.08
N VAL A 54 -6.88 0.27 15.24
CA VAL A 54 -7.53 -0.01 16.53
C VAL A 54 -8.17 -1.39 16.49
N TYR A 55 -9.12 -1.65 15.59
CA TYR A 55 -9.91 -2.88 15.62
C TYR A 55 -9.23 -4.06 14.96
N THR A 56 -8.71 -3.93 13.73
CA THR A 56 -8.06 -5.03 13.01
C THR A 56 -6.94 -5.71 13.81
N PRO A 57 -6.05 -4.99 14.52
CA PRO A 57 -4.99 -5.62 15.32
C PRO A 57 -5.49 -6.48 16.48
N GLN A 58 -6.71 -6.24 16.94
CA GLN A 58 -7.36 -7.01 18.02
C GLN A 58 -8.08 -8.26 17.48
N MET A 59 -8.19 -8.41 16.16
CA MET A 59 -8.88 -9.54 15.52
C MET A 59 -7.95 -10.73 15.24
N GLN A 60 -7.20 -11.16 16.26
CA GLN A 60 -6.26 -12.27 16.16
C GLN A 60 -6.96 -13.64 16.09
N GLN A 61 -8.21 -13.71 16.54
CA GLN A 61 -9.02 -14.92 16.53
C GLN A 61 -9.91 -15.00 15.26
N PRO A 62 -10.43 -16.18 14.92
CA PRO A 62 -11.50 -16.31 13.94
C PRO A 62 -12.68 -15.39 14.27
N TYR A 63 -13.37 -14.90 13.24
CA TYR A 63 -14.42 -13.88 13.43
C TYR A 63 -15.51 -14.34 14.42
N ASN A 64 -15.89 -15.62 14.41
CA ASN A 64 -16.92 -16.16 15.30
C ASN A 64 -16.54 -16.09 16.78
N ASP A 65 -15.25 -16.15 17.09
CA ASP A 65 -14.72 -16.20 18.45
C ASP A 65 -14.43 -14.81 19.04
N LEU A 66 -14.54 -13.76 18.21
CA LEU A 66 -14.31 -12.39 18.70
C LEU A 66 -15.35 -12.00 19.76
N PRO A 67 -14.99 -11.13 20.73
CA PRO A 67 -15.97 -10.54 21.62
C PRO A 67 -17.02 -9.73 20.86
N ASP A 68 -18.30 -9.84 21.25
CA ASP A 68 -19.40 -9.15 20.56
C ASP A 68 -19.23 -7.64 20.51
N TRP A 69 -18.65 -7.04 21.56
CA TRP A 69 -18.37 -5.60 21.59
C TRP A 69 -17.40 -5.20 20.48
N LEU A 70 -16.40 -6.04 20.17
CA LEU A 70 -15.39 -5.77 19.14
C LEU A 70 -16.01 -5.92 17.74
N LYS A 71 -16.81 -6.99 17.52
CA LYS A 71 -17.57 -7.16 16.28
C LYS A 71 -18.46 -5.94 16.01
N LYS A 72 -19.22 -5.51 17.03
CA LYS A 72 -20.12 -4.37 16.94
C LYS A 72 -19.38 -3.07 16.69
N ALA A 73 -18.29 -2.81 17.41
CA ALA A 73 -17.49 -1.60 17.22
C ALA A 73 -16.88 -1.53 15.82
N TYR A 74 -16.32 -2.64 15.34
CA TYR A 74 -15.77 -2.77 14.00
C TYR A 74 -16.84 -2.54 12.92
N MET A 75 -17.96 -3.26 12.98
CA MET A 75 -19.03 -3.14 12.00
C MET A 75 -19.66 -1.75 12.00
N ASN A 76 -19.85 -1.13 13.17
CA ASN A 76 -20.34 0.25 13.24
C ASN A 76 -19.40 1.22 12.51
N GLU A 77 -18.09 1.06 12.66
CA GLU A 77 -17.13 1.92 11.99
C GLU A 77 -17.04 1.61 10.48
N LEU A 78 -17.18 0.35 10.10
CA LEU A 78 -17.24 -0.10 8.71
C LEU A 78 -18.48 0.47 8.00
N PHE A 79 -19.66 0.43 8.63
CA PHE A 79 -20.89 1.01 8.09
C PHE A 79 -20.80 2.54 7.95
N LYS A 80 -20.13 3.23 8.88
CA LYS A 80 -19.86 4.66 8.73
C LYS A 80 -18.99 4.94 7.51
N LEU A 81 -17.90 4.19 7.35
CA LEU A 81 -17.02 4.32 6.19
C LEU A 81 -17.76 4.04 4.88
N ALA A 82 -18.55 2.96 4.82
CA ALA A 82 -19.40 2.64 3.68
C ALA A 82 -20.38 3.78 3.35
N GLY A 83 -20.99 4.39 4.37
CA GLY A 83 -21.86 5.56 4.20
C GLY A 83 -21.14 6.75 3.58
N PHE A 84 -19.89 7.03 3.97
CA PHE A 84 -19.08 8.07 3.33
C PHE A 84 -18.74 7.73 1.88
N VAL A 85 -18.35 6.49 1.61
CA VAL A 85 -18.02 6.01 0.26
C VAL A 85 -19.24 6.08 -0.66
N GLY A 86 -20.39 5.55 -0.23
CA GLY A 86 -21.64 5.59 -1.00
C GLY A 86 -22.10 7.02 -1.29
N LYS A 87 -21.99 7.93 -0.31
CA LYS A 87 -22.28 9.35 -0.53
C LYS A 87 -21.33 9.96 -1.57
N GLY A 88 -20.03 9.72 -1.46
CA GLY A 88 -19.03 10.24 -2.41
C GLY A 88 -19.26 9.73 -3.84
N LEU A 89 -19.57 8.44 -4.00
CA LEU A 89 -19.91 7.85 -5.29
C LEU A 89 -21.15 8.51 -5.92
N GLY A 90 -22.18 8.80 -5.12
CA GLY A 90 -23.38 9.52 -5.57
C GLY A 90 -23.12 10.99 -5.92
N GLU A 91 -22.13 11.66 -5.32
CA GLU A 91 -21.81 13.06 -5.63
C GLU A 91 -21.20 13.25 -7.03
N ILE A 92 -20.49 12.25 -7.56
CA ILE A 92 -19.89 12.29 -8.91
C ILE A 92 -20.63 11.46 -9.95
N ASP A 93 -21.74 10.82 -9.57
CA ASP A 93 -22.49 9.90 -10.44
C ASP A 93 -21.56 8.90 -11.14
N LEU A 94 -20.68 8.26 -10.34
CA LEU A 94 -19.67 7.37 -10.90
C LEU A 94 -20.34 6.11 -11.45
N ALA A 95 -20.28 5.92 -12.77
CA ALA A 95 -20.74 4.70 -13.41
C ALA A 95 -19.75 3.53 -13.15
N PHE A 96 -20.25 2.45 -12.55
CA PHE A 96 -19.60 1.14 -12.40
C PHE A 96 -20.65 0.03 -12.21
N ASP A 97 -20.30 -1.21 -12.55
CA ASP A 97 -21.20 -2.36 -12.49
C ASP A 97 -20.83 -3.36 -11.37
N PHE A 98 -19.58 -3.37 -10.90
CA PHE A 98 -19.14 -4.27 -9.83
C PHE A 98 -17.96 -3.70 -9.05
N LEU A 99 -17.76 -4.24 -7.84
CA LEU A 99 -16.73 -3.81 -6.90
C LEU A 99 -15.56 -4.79 -6.84
N ILE A 100 -14.35 -4.26 -6.68
CA ILE A 100 -13.12 -5.05 -6.51
C ILE A 100 -12.34 -4.45 -5.33
N PRO A 101 -11.97 -5.20 -4.29
CA PRO A 101 -11.07 -4.68 -3.26
C PRO A 101 -9.64 -4.57 -3.82
N ALA A 102 -8.92 -3.52 -3.43
CA ALA A 102 -7.49 -3.44 -3.69
C ALA A 102 -6.75 -4.62 -3.01
N PRO A 103 -5.74 -5.21 -3.67
CA PRO A 103 -5.13 -6.46 -3.25
C PRO A 103 -4.35 -6.26 -1.95
N SER A 104 -4.60 -7.14 -1.00
CA SER A 104 -3.82 -7.24 0.24
C SER A 104 -3.18 -8.63 0.35
N PHE A 105 -2.07 -8.73 1.07
CA PHE A 105 -1.46 -10.03 1.34
C PHE A 105 -2.27 -10.83 2.37
N ASN A 106 -2.45 -12.13 2.10
CA ASN A 106 -3.14 -13.10 2.95
C ASN A 106 -4.45 -12.57 3.55
N PRO A 107 -5.38 -12.01 2.74
CA PRO A 107 -6.61 -11.44 3.25
C PRO A 107 -7.53 -12.55 3.72
N ARG A 108 -8.27 -12.30 4.79
CA ARG A 108 -9.35 -13.18 5.23
C ARG A 108 -10.47 -13.12 4.19
N THR A 109 -10.81 -14.26 3.62
CA THR A 109 -11.91 -14.44 2.67
C THR A 109 -12.65 -15.74 3.02
N ARG A 110 -13.74 -16.04 2.31
CA ARG A 110 -14.42 -17.33 2.47
C ARG A 110 -13.54 -18.53 2.11
N TRP A 111 -12.58 -18.35 1.21
CA TRP A 111 -11.63 -19.39 0.80
C TRP A 111 -10.32 -19.36 1.59
N ASN A 112 -10.08 -18.28 2.35
CA ASN A 112 -8.97 -18.13 3.26
C ASN A 112 -9.47 -17.69 4.65
N PRO A 113 -10.21 -18.54 5.37
CA PRO A 113 -10.81 -18.19 6.66
C PRO A 113 -9.78 -17.87 7.74
N ASN A 114 -8.56 -18.40 7.59
CA ASN A 114 -7.42 -18.17 8.49
C ASN A 114 -6.57 -16.95 8.09
N GLY A 115 -6.95 -16.23 7.03
CA GLY A 115 -6.28 -15.01 6.59
C GLY A 115 -6.36 -13.88 7.61
N GLN A 116 -5.54 -12.86 7.39
CA GLN A 116 -5.56 -11.61 8.16
C GLN A 116 -6.80 -10.79 7.80
N VAL A 117 -7.47 -10.23 8.79
CA VAL A 117 -8.57 -9.30 8.53
C VAL A 117 -8.03 -8.10 7.75
N LYS A 118 -8.64 -7.82 6.60
CA LYS A 118 -8.36 -6.67 5.74
C LYS A 118 -9.68 -5.96 5.51
N PHE A 119 -9.92 -4.88 6.24
CA PHE A 119 -11.22 -4.21 6.26
C PHE A 119 -11.70 -3.77 4.87
N ILE A 120 -10.80 -3.57 3.90
CA ILE A 120 -11.17 -3.21 2.52
C ILE A 120 -12.03 -4.30 1.86
N TYR A 121 -11.79 -5.58 2.17
CA TYR A 121 -12.59 -6.69 1.69
C TYR A 121 -13.98 -6.71 2.34
N ASP A 122 -14.07 -6.37 3.62
CA ASP A 122 -15.35 -6.27 4.33
C ASP A 122 -16.14 -5.02 3.89
N LEU A 123 -15.44 -3.92 3.61
CA LEU A 123 -16.03 -2.70 3.08
C LEU A 123 -16.71 -2.96 1.74
N VAL A 124 -16.06 -3.72 0.84
CA VAL A 124 -16.65 -4.13 -0.43
C VAL A 124 -17.92 -4.97 -0.26
N ASN A 125 -17.99 -5.86 0.74
CA ASN A 125 -19.23 -6.58 1.05
C ASN A 125 -20.36 -5.63 1.45
N VAL A 126 -20.07 -4.75 2.41
CA VAL A 126 -21.08 -3.79 2.91
C VAL A 126 -21.56 -2.87 1.79
N LEU A 127 -20.65 -2.39 0.94
CA LEU A 127 -21.00 -1.56 -0.21
C LEU A 127 -21.79 -2.34 -1.25
N SER A 128 -21.43 -3.58 -1.53
CA SER A 128 -22.16 -4.46 -2.44
C SER A 128 -23.61 -4.64 -2.01
N GLU A 129 -23.84 -4.91 -0.72
CA GLU A 129 -25.18 -5.03 -0.14
C GLU A 129 -25.96 -3.70 -0.21
N GLN A 130 -25.33 -2.58 0.18
CA GLN A 130 -25.97 -1.26 0.19
C GLN A 130 -26.32 -0.75 -1.22
N LEU A 131 -25.47 -1.03 -2.20
CA LEU A 131 -25.63 -0.58 -3.59
C LEU A 131 -26.36 -1.60 -4.46
N GLY A 132 -26.57 -2.82 -3.98
CA GLY A 132 -27.10 -3.95 -4.74
C GLY A 132 -26.25 -4.25 -5.98
N LEU A 133 -24.94 -4.32 -5.82
CA LEU A 133 -23.96 -4.54 -6.89
C LEU A 133 -23.10 -5.78 -6.60
N PRO A 134 -22.72 -6.58 -7.60
CA PRO A 134 -21.80 -7.70 -7.39
C PRO A 134 -20.38 -7.23 -7.04
N TYR A 135 -19.58 -8.15 -6.48
CA TYR A 135 -18.16 -7.95 -6.20
C TYR A 135 -17.31 -9.12 -6.68
N HIS A 136 -16.02 -8.88 -6.92
CA HIS A 136 -15.03 -9.90 -7.27
C HIS A 136 -13.80 -9.79 -6.36
N LYS A 137 -13.69 -10.63 -5.33
CA LYS A 137 -12.55 -10.60 -4.39
C LYS A 137 -11.42 -11.54 -4.80
N GLY A 138 -11.73 -12.52 -5.65
CA GLY A 138 -10.80 -13.51 -6.18
C GLY A 138 -10.09 -13.10 -7.48
N CYS A 139 -10.19 -11.83 -7.89
CA CYS A 139 -9.68 -11.39 -9.20
C CYS A 139 -8.31 -10.68 -9.16
N LEU A 140 -7.86 -10.26 -7.98
CA LEU A 140 -6.64 -9.47 -7.82
C LEU A 140 -5.99 -9.76 -6.48
N PHE A 141 -4.73 -10.20 -6.51
CA PHE A 141 -4.00 -10.67 -5.33
C PHE A 141 -2.60 -10.10 -5.25
N LYS A 142 -2.09 -10.08 -4.02
CA LYS A 142 -0.69 -9.83 -3.75
C LYS A 142 -0.02 -11.13 -3.31
N LYS A 143 1.02 -11.53 -4.04
CA LYS A 143 1.73 -12.81 -3.86
C LYS A 143 2.62 -12.84 -2.63
N ASP A 144 3.08 -11.68 -2.16
CA ASP A 144 4.08 -11.60 -1.11
C ASP A 144 3.75 -10.59 0.02
N ASN A 145 4.48 -10.75 1.11
CA ASN A 145 4.39 -9.92 2.31
C ASN A 145 5.06 -8.55 2.15
N VAL A 146 5.54 -8.20 0.95
CA VAL A 146 6.29 -6.97 0.70
C VAL A 146 5.38 -5.76 0.92
N ALA A 147 5.45 -5.12 2.09
CA ALA A 147 4.66 -3.92 2.32
C ALA A 147 5.21 -2.75 1.48
N ALA A 148 4.33 -1.97 0.87
CA ALA A 148 4.72 -0.82 0.02
C ALA A 148 5.57 0.25 0.75
N LYS A 149 5.48 0.26 2.08
CA LYS A 149 6.27 1.13 2.97
C LYS A 149 7.72 0.65 3.16
N ASP A 150 7.99 -0.62 2.92
CA ASP A 150 9.26 -1.29 3.25
C ASP A 150 10.10 -1.60 2.00
N SER A 151 9.51 -1.69 0.81
CA SER A 151 10.25 -1.84 -0.45
C SER A 151 9.44 -1.40 -1.69
N ILE A 152 10.09 -1.43 -2.86
CA ILE A 152 9.46 -1.09 -4.14
C ILE A 152 8.48 -2.18 -4.53
N VAL A 153 7.26 -1.74 -4.83
CA VAL A 153 6.17 -2.58 -5.29
C VAL A 153 6.30 -2.71 -6.81
N SER A 154 6.37 -3.95 -7.30
CA SER A 154 6.49 -4.30 -8.72
C SER A 154 5.31 -5.16 -9.18
N SER A 155 5.12 -5.29 -10.50
CA SER A 155 4.05 -6.13 -11.07
C SER A 155 4.19 -7.61 -10.71
N GLU A 156 5.41 -8.09 -10.46
CA GLU A 156 5.66 -9.49 -10.08
C GLU A 156 5.06 -9.84 -8.71
N ASN A 157 4.89 -8.84 -7.84
CA ASN A 157 4.31 -9.00 -6.52
C ASN A 157 2.78 -9.19 -6.57
N PHE A 158 2.15 -9.05 -7.74
CA PHE A 158 0.70 -9.15 -7.91
C PHE A 158 0.30 -10.17 -8.95
N GLU A 159 -0.94 -10.60 -8.85
CA GLU A 159 -1.60 -11.44 -9.83
C GLU A 159 -3.02 -10.97 -10.06
N ALA A 160 -3.45 -10.99 -11.31
CA ALA A 160 -4.85 -10.82 -11.67
C ALA A 160 -5.35 -12.05 -12.43
N SER A 161 -6.61 -12.39 -12.21
CA SER A 161 -7.30 -13.46 -12.92
C SER A 161 -8.41 -12.88 -13.81
N CYS A 162 -8.97 -13.73 -14.67
CA CYS A 162 -10.08 -13.34 -15.52
C CYS A 162 -11.37 -13.23 -14.68
N ILE A 163 -12.08 -12.13 -14.83
CA ILE A 163 -13.38 -11.89 -14.21
C ILE A 163 -14.44 -12.53 -15.09
N ARG A 164 -15.19 -13.48 -14.53
CA ARG A 164 -16.31 -14.11 -15.23
C ARG A 164 -17.58 -13.38 -14.86
N LEU A 165 -18.21 -12.76 -15.86
CA LEU A 165 -19.53 -12.18 -15.71
C LEU A 165 -20.60 -13.19 -16.14
N PRO A 166 -21.79 -13.16 -15.53
CA PRO A 166 -22.95 -13.92 -16.01
C PRO A 166 -23.22 -13.63 -17.49
N LYS A 167 -23.70 -14.63 -18.26
CA LYS A 167 -24.00 -14.46 -19.70
C LYS A 167 -25.04 -13.38 -19.96
N ASP A 168 -25.92 -13.16 -18.99
CA ASP A 168 -26.98 -12.17 -18.96
C ASP A 168 -26.59 -10.88 -18.23
N PHE A 169 -25.29 -10.67 -17.94
CA PHE A 169 -24.78 -9.43 -17.36
C PHE A 169 -25.29 -8.15 -18.05
N PRO A 170 -25.46 -8.06 -19.39
CA PRO A 170 -26.06 -6.88 -20.01
C PRO A 170 -27.44 -6.50 -19.46
N SER A 171 -28.21 -7.48 -18.98
CA SER A 171 -29.52 -7.26 -18.34
C SER A 171 -29.41 -6.76 -16.89
N TYR A 172 -28.23 -6.88 -16.28
CA TYR A 172 -27.93 -6.48 -14.90
C TYR A 172 -26.99 -5.27 -14.81
N SER A 173 -26.39 -4.85 -15.93
CA SER A 173 -25.55 -3.66 -15.98
C SER A 173 -26.36 -2.44 -15.55
N LYS A 174 -25.92 -1.78 -14.47
CA LYS A 174 -26.55 -0.54 -13.99
C LYS A 174 -26.07 0.68 -14.75
N THR A 175 -24.98 0.55 -15.51
CA THR A 175 -24.35 1.65 -16.23
C THR A 175 -24.90 1.82 -17.65
N GLY A 176 -25.52 0.78 -18.23
CA GLY A 176 -25.91 0.78 -19.65
C GLY A 176 -24.71 0.87 -20.61
N SER A 177 -23.49 0.67 -20.09
CA SER A 177 -22.25 0.70 -20.85
C SER A 177 -22.15 -0.52 -21.76
N ALA A 178 -21.56 -0.34 -22.95
CA ALA A 178 -21.23 -1.46 -23.84
C ALA A 178 -20.17 -2.39 -23.26
N GLN A 179 -19.36 -1.89 -22.32
CA GLN A 179 -18.33 -2.66 -21.61
C GLN A 179 -18.60 -2.64 -20.10
N PRO A 180 -18.49 -3.80 -19.43
CA PRO A 180 -18.55 -3.88 -17.97
C PRO A 180 -17.49 -3.00 -17.31
N ILE A 181 -17.86 -2.31 -16.24
CA ILE A 181 -16.99 -1.37 -15.53
C ILE A 181 -16.76 -1.83 -14.07
N GLY A 182 -15.54 -2.24 -13.74
CA GLY A 182 -15.14 -2.58 -12.38
C GLY A 182 -14.59 -1.38 -11.60
N LEU A 183 -15.02 -1.20 -10.34
CA LEU A 183 -14.47 -0.19 -9.43
C LEU A 183 -13.53 -0.84 -8.41
N VAL A 184 -12.22 -0.55 -8.52
CA VAL A 184 -11.22 -0.96 -7.54
C VAL A 184 -11.23 0.00 -6.35
N ILE A 185 -11.48 -0.49 -5.14
CA ILE A 185 -11.54 0.31 -3.91
C ILE A 185 -10.32 0.03 -3.03
N ASP A 186 -9.58 1.08 -2.68
CA ASP A 186 -8.39 1.03 -1.82
C ASP A 186 -8.55 1.85 -0.54
N ASP A 187 -7.81 1.51 0.51
CA ASP A 187 -7.87 2.26 1.77
C ASP A 187 -7.13 3.59 1.70
N LEU A 188 -5.91 3.58 1.15
CA LEU A 188 -5.00 4.72 1.16
C LEU A 188 -4.22 4.85 -0.15
N PHE A 189 -4.51 5.91 -0.89
CA PHE A 189 -3.73 6.33 -2.04
C PHE A 189 -2.48 7.10 -1.59
N GLU A 190 -1.30 6.57 -1.94
CA GLU A 190 -0.02 7.24 -1.76
C GLU A 190 0.51 7.86 -3.06
N ARG A 191 1.34 7.10 -3.80
CA ARG A 191 1.88 7.48 -5.13
C ARG A 191 1.11 6.89 -6.30
N GLY A 192 0.29 5.88 -6.02
CA GLY A 192 -0.48 5.16 -7.03
C GLY A 192 0.23 3.97 -7.66
N ASP A 193 1.40 3.54 -7.18
CA ASP A 193 2.09 2.35 -7.73
C ASP A 193 1.21 1.10 -7.66
N THR A 194 0.65 0.79 -6.48
CA THR A 194 -0.30 -0.31 -6.29
C THR A 194 -1.51 -0.17 -7.21
N ALA A 195 -2.08 1.03 -7.31
CA ALA A 195 -3.25 1.30 -8.14
C ALA A 195 -2.95 1.08 -9.63
N LYS A 196 -1.85 1.63 -10.14
CA LYS A 196 -1.43 1.50 -11.55
C LYS A 196 -1.14 0.05 -11.93
N ILE A 197 -0.39 -0.67 -11.08
CA ILE A 197 -0.09 -2.09 -11.28
C ILE A 197 -1.39 -2.91 -11.28
N SER A 198 -2.26 -2.69 -10.29
CA SER A 198 -3.53 -3.39 -10.16
C SER A 198 -4.43 -3.20 -11.37
N LEU A 199 -4.67 -1.95 -11.78
CA LEU A 199 -5.51 -1.62 -12.92
C LEU A 199 -4.92 -2.14 -14.24
N GLY A 200 -3.60 -2.03 -14.40
CA GLY A 200 -2.88 -2.54 -15.57
C GLY A 200 -3.00 -4.06 -15.71
N LEU A 201 -2.80 -4.81 -14.63
CA LEU A 201 -2.95 -6.27 -14.62
C LEU A 201 -4.40 -6.69 -14.89
N LEU A 202 -5.38 -6.03 -14.25
CA LEU A 202 -6.80 -6.28 -14.50
C LEU A 202 -7.16 -6.05 -15.96
N LYS A 203 -6.72 -4.92 -16.56
CA LYS A 203 -6.98 -4.59 -17.96
C LYS A 203 -6.30 -5.56 -18.93
N ALA A 204 -5.08 -6.01 -18.63
CA ALA A 204 -4.37 -6.99 -19.44
C ALA A 204 -5.07 -8.36 -19.44
N LYS A 205 -5.63 -8.78 -18.30
CA LYS A 205 -6.37 -10.03 -18.17
C LYS A 205 -7.82 -9.95 -18.66
N ASN A 206 -8.41 -8.76 -18.64
CA ASN A 206 -9.80 -8.52 -19.00
C ASN A 206 -9.91 -7.36 -20.02
N PRO A 207 -9.43 -7.56 -21.27
CA PRO A 207 -9.32 -6.49 -22.26
C PRO A 207 -10.66 -5.86 -22.65
N GLU A 208 -11.77 -6.60 -22.55
CA GLU A 208 -13.12 -6.13 -22.88
C GLU A 208 -13.81 -5.37 -21.74
N MET A 209 -13.16 -5.22 -20.58
CA MET A 209 -13.71 -4.50 -19.42
C MET A 209 -13.02 -3.15 -19.21
N GLN A 210 -13.70 -2.25 -18.52
CA GLN A 210 -13.13 -1.01 -18.02
C GLN A 210 -12.88 -1.10 -16.52
N PHE A 211 -11.87 -0.39 -16.05
CA PHE A 211 -11.54 -0.35 -14.63
C PHE A 211 -11.38 1.11 -14.18
N LYS A 212 -11.97 1.41 -13.03
CA LYS A 212 -11.86 2.68 -12.34
C LYS A 212 -11.27 2.46 -10.96
N PHE A 213 -10.75 3.52 -10.36
CA PHE A 213 -10.13 3.45 -9.05
C PHE A 213 -10.73 4.46 -8.09
N LEU A 214 -11.00 4.01 -6.87
CA LEU A 214 -11.38 4.85 -5.76
C LEU A 214 -10.49 4.52 -4.57
N SER A 215 -9.91 5.54 -3.95
CA SER A 215 -9.34 5.40 -2.62
C SER A 215 -10.17 6.10 -1.57
N CYS A 216 -10.40 5.44 -0.43
CA CYS A 216 -11.09 6.06 0.69
C CYS A 216 -10.32 7.27 1.22
N THR A 217 -8.98 7.23 1.22
CA THR A 217 -8.18 8.39 1.57
C THR A 217 -6.97 8.59 0.66
N LYS A 218 -6.59 9.84 0.41
CA LYS A 218 -5.29 10.19 -0.15
C LYS A 218 -4.37 10.68 0.96
N ASN A 219 -3.14 10.19 1.00
CA ASN A 219 -2.18 10.75 1.95
C ASN A 219 -1.93 12.22 1.58
N LYS A 220 -2.24 13.15 2.50
CA LYS A 220 -2.06 14.60 2.30
C LYS A 220 -0.63 14.97 1.88
N TYR A 221 0.34 14.12 2.23
CA TYR A 221 1.75 14.30 1.95
C TYR A 221 2.34 13.16 1.11
N HIS A 222 1.60 12.48 0.23
CA HIS A 222 2.15 11.48 -0.72
C HIS A 222 3.02 10.37 -0.07
N GLY A 223 2.61 9.86 1.09
CA GLY A 223 3.16 8.64 1.70
C GLY A 223 3.94 8.84 2.99
N LEU A 224 4.06 7.76 3.77
CA LEU A 224 5.10 7.61 4.79
C LEU A 224 6.44 7.57 4.03
N GLY A 225 7.29 8.59 4.14
CA GLY A 225 8.55 8.67 3.38
C GLY A 225 9.30 7.33 3.30
N LYS A 226 9.84 6.98 2.12
CA LYS A 226 10.53 5.70 1.88
C LYS A 226 11.77 5.63 2.78
N LYS A 227 11.94 4.51 3.48
CA LYS A 227 13.19 4.22 4.19
C LYS A 227 14.28 3.98 3.15
N VAL A 228 15.39 4.69 3.27
CA VAL A 228 16.58 4.51 2.42
C VAL A 228 17.82 4.58 3.28
N GLN A 229 18.89 3.95 2.81
CA GLN A 229 20.22 4.14 3.37
C GLN A 229 20.94 5.23 2.58
N VAL A 230 21.56 6.16 3.30
CA VAL A 230 22.33 7.26 2.72
C VAL A 230 23.70 7.37 3.36
N LYS A 231 24.65 7.96 2.64
CA LYS A 231 25.94 8.42 3.16
C LYS A 231 26.17 9.87 2.80
N PHE A 232 27.17 10.52 3.39
CA PHE A 232 27.58 11.86 2.93
C PHE A 232 27.99 11.80 1.46
N ALA A 233 27.39 12.68 0.64
CA ALA A 233 27.84 12.86 -0.74
C ALA A 233 29.16 13.65 -0.78
N SER A 234 29.37 14.49 0.23
CA SER A 234 30.60 15.24 0.47
C SER A 234 30.67 15.67 1.93
N PHE A 235 31.86 15.68 2.52
CA PHE A 235 32.07 16.06 3.93
C PHE A 235 32.16 17.59 4.15
N ARG A 236 31.18 18.34 3.62
CA ARG A 236 31.07 19.80 3.81
C ARG A 236 29.62 20.29 3.83
N GLU A 237 29.39 21.41 4.50
CA GLU A 237 28.15 22.19 4.42
C GLU A 237 28.13 23.04 3.14
N PHE A 238 26.93 23.32 2.64
CA PHE A 238 26.69 24.15 1.47
C PHE A 238 25.72 25.27 1.80
N ILE A 239 25.77 26.36 1.03
CA ILE A 239 24.86 27.50 1.17
C ILE A 239 24.04 27.62 -0.12
N ALA A 240 22.71 27.61 0.00
CA ALA A 240 21.80 27.81 -1.11
C ALA A 240 21.64 29.30 -1.46
N LYS A 241 21.02 29.61 -2.62
CA LYS A 241 20.82 30.99 -3.09
C LYS A 241 20.00 31.87 -2.13
N ASN A 242 19.17 31.25 -1.30
CA ASN A 242 18.38 31.90 -0.26
C ASN A 242 19.11 31.99 1.09
N ASN A 243 20.42 31.77 1.12
CA ASN A 243 21.29 31.70 2.30
C ASN A 243 20.95 30.58 3.29
N SER A 244 20.09 29.62 2.92
CA SER A 244 19.87 28.43 3.75
C SER A 244 21.06 27.48 3.65
N GLU A 245 21.60 27.07 4.78
CA GLU A 245 22.62 26.03 4.85
C GLU A 245 22.01 24.66 4.58
N PHE A 246 22.77 23.76 3.96
CA PHE A 246 22.34 22.39 3.73
C PHE A 246 23.50 21.40 3.60
N ILE A 247 23.21 20.13 3.88
CA ILE A 247 24.12 19.00 3.75
C ILE A 247 23.63 18.11 2.61
N LYS A 248 24.56 17.56 1.82
CA LYS A 248 24.24 16.61 0.74
C LYS A 248 24.51 15.18 1.17
N LEU A 249 23.48 14.35 1.05
CA LEU A 249 23.56 12.91 1.25
C LEU A 249 23.30 12.19 -0.08
N LYS A 250 23.89 11.01 -0.25
CA LYS A 250 23.73 10.15 -1.43
C LYS A 250 23.07 8.85 -1.01
N VAL A 251 22.02 8.44 -1.72
CA VAL A 251 21.33 7.17 -1.47
C VAL A 251 22.18 6.00 -1.97
N VAL A 252 22.40 5.03 -1.09
CA VAL A 252 23.19 3.82 -1.35
C VAL A 252 22.35 2.55 -1.30
N SER A 253 21.15 2.58 -0.70
CA SER A 253 20.22 1.45 -0.78
C SER A 253 19.74 1.25 -2.22
N PRO A 254 19.66 -0.01 -2.72
CA PRO A 254 19.16 -0.29 -4.07
C PRO A 254 17.70 0.16 -4.26
N GLY A 255 17.34 0.57 -5.48
CA GLY A 255 15.98 0.99 -5.86
C GLY A 255 15.91 2.32 -6.64
N ASP A 256 14.70 2.86 -6.84
CA ASP A 256 14.41 4.06 -7.66
C ASP A 256 15.16 5.34 -7.24
N PHE A 257 15.71 5.33 -6.03
CA PHE A 257 16.45 6.46 -5.46
C PHE A 257 17.95 6.20 -5.38
N TYR A 258 18.43 5.01 -5.76
CA TYR A 258 19.85 4.70 -5.82
C TYR A 258 20.60 5.79 -6.59
N ASP A 259 21.75 6.19 -6.06
CA ASP A 259 22.61 7.25 -6.61
C ASP A 259 22.04 8.68 -6.52
N LYS A 260 20.76 8.86 -6.16
CA LYS A 260 20.17 10.20 -6.03
C LYS A 260 20.69 10.95 -4.81
N THR A 261 20.72 12.27 -4.95
CA THR A 261 21.14 13.20 -3.90
C THR A 261 19.93 13.68 -3.08
N VAL A 262 20.08 13.67 -1.76
CA VAL A 262 19.16 14.22 -0.78
C VAL A 262 19.80 15.47 -0.19
N CYS A 263 19.08 16.59 -0.18
CA CYS A 263 19.54 17.83 0.45
C CYS A 263 18.84 18.01 1.79
N VAL A 264 19.61 18.06 2.88
CA VAL A 264 19.09 18.29 4.23
C VAL A 264 19.39 19.75 4.60
N PHE A 265 18.36 20.59 4.63
CA PHE A 265 18.49 22.02 4.95
C PHE A 265 18.51 22.28 6.46
N SER A 266 19.09 23.41 6.89
CA SER A 266 19.26 23.78 8.30
C SER A 266 17.98 23.94 9.11
N ASN A 267 16.85 24.16 8.45
CA ASN A 267 15.54 24.21 9.09
C ASN A 267 14.91 22.82 9.31
N ASN A 268 15.63 21.74 8.96
CA ASN A 268 15.16 20.38 9.12
C ASN A 268 15.61 19.79 10.47
N ALA A 269 14.72 19.08 11.17
CA ALA A 269 14.99 18.46 12.48
C ALA A 269 16.17 17.46 12.47
N GLY A 270 16.53 16.87 11.32
CA GLY A 270 17.68 15.98 11.20
C GLY A 270 19.02 16.68 10.92
N TYR A 271 19.03 18.00 10.66
CA TYR A 271 20.21 18.72 10.19
C TYR A 271 21.38 18.67 11.19
N GLU A 272 21.11 19.00 12.45
CA GLU A 272 22.15 19.06 13.50
C GLU A 272 22.82 17.70 13.70
N VAL A 273 22.07 16.59 13.60
CA VAL A 273 22.63 15.23 13.70
C VAL A 273 23.64 14.96 12.58
N PHE A 274 23.33 15.35 11.34
CA PHE A 274 24.29 15.22 10.25
C PHE A 274 25.47 16.18 10.40
N LYS A 275 25.24 17.40 10.89
CA LYS A 275 26.29 18.39 11.13
C LYS A 275 27.28 17.93 12.20
N GLU A 276 26.81 17.36 13.29
CA GLU A 276 27.67 16.78 14.33
C GLU A 276 28.54 15.64 13.79
N GLN A 277 27.96 14.75 12.99
CA GLN A 277 28.70 13.65 12.36
C GLN A 277 29.71 14.15 11.33
N LEU A 278 29.37 15.21 10.59
CA LEU A 278 30.28 15.90 9.68
C LEU A 278 31.50 16.48 10.42
N ILE A 279 31.26 17.17 11.54
CA ILE A 279 32.30 17.76 12.40
C ILE A 279 33.18 16.65 12.99
N LYS A 280 32.58 15.58 13.52
CA LYS A 280 33.30 14.43 14.08
C LYS A 280 34.20 13.78 13.03
N HIS A 281 33.69 13.55 11.82
CA HIS A 281 34.46 13.02 10.70
C HIS A 281 35.64 13.91 10.34
N ASN A 282 35.40 15.23 10.20
CA ASN A 282 36.44 16.21 9.84
C ASN A 282 37.46 16.47 10.96
N SER A 283 37.15 16.14 12.20
CA SER A 283 38.06 16.29 13.35
C SER A 283 38.90 15.05 13.60
N ASN A 284 38.38 13.86 13.25
CA ASN A 284 39.07 12.57 13.44
C ASN A 284 40.06 12.21 12.33
N SER A 285 40.14 12.99 11.24
CA SER A 285 41.04 12.75 10.10
C SER A 285 42.55 12.83 10.41
N TYR A 286 42.94 13.09 11.67
CA TYR A 286 44.33 13.06 12.13
C TYR A 286 44.76 11.74 12.78
N ASN A 287 43.87 10.75 12.98
CA ASN A 287 44.24 9.44 13.54
C ASN A 287 43.59 8.28 12.77
N ILE A 288 44.41 7.69 11.88
CA ILE A 288 44.38 6.31 11.39
C ILE A 288 43.15 5.84 10.57
N SER A 289 43.51 5.22 9.45
CA SER A 289 42.72 4.46 8.48
C SER A 289 41.70 3.47 9.07
N SER A 290 40.46 3.92 9.28
CA SER A 290 39.28 3.07 9.12
C SER A 290 38.29 3.77 8.19
N THR A 291 38.43 3.46 6.91
CA THR A 291 37.57 3.92 5.81
C THR A 291 36.21 3.22 5.90
N ASN A 292 35.28 3.76 6.68
CA ASN A 292 33.86 3.44 6.54
C ASN A 292 33.05 4.73 6.76
N ASP A 293 32.64 5.36 5.65
CA ASP A 293 31.72 6.49 5.68
C ASP A 293 30.46 6.07 6.47
N PRO A 294 29.97 6.89 7.41
CA PRO A 294 28.76 6.53 8.17
C PRO A 294 27.57 6.40 7.22
N ILE A 295 26.87 5.27 7.33
CA ILE A 295 25.61 5.01 6.64
C ILE A 295 24.46 5.33 7.59
N PHE A 296 23.50 6.11 7.12
CA PHE A 296 22.32 6.51 7.87
C PHE A 296 21.07 5.92 7.25
N SER A 297 20.19 5.37 8.08
CA SER A 297 18.84 5.02 7.69
C SER A 297 17.93 6.23 7.87
N ILE A 298 17.41 6.76 6.77
CA ILE A 298 16.56 7.95 6.76
C ILE A 298 15.24 7.66 6.04
N LYS A 299 14.22 8.46 6.32
CA LYS A 299 13.03 8.55 5.47
C LYS A 299 13.20 9.69 4.47
N ILE A 300 13.03 9.40 3.19
CA ILE A 300 13.00 10.41 2.12
C ILE A 300 11.63 10.49 1.48
N LYS A 301 11.33 11.65 0.92
CA LYS A 301 10.15 11.86 0.09
C LYS A 301 10.55 12.59 -1.18
N GLN A 302 9.90 12.28 -2.30
CA GLN A 302 10.08 13.07 -3.51
C GLN A 302 9.43 14.45 -3.32
N GLY A 303 10.27 15.48 -3.37
CA GLY A 303 9.91 16.89 -3.28
C GLY A 303 9.53 17.48 -4.64
N LYS A 304 9.17 18.76 -4.64
CA LYS A 304 8.87 19.50 -5.87
C LYS A 304 10.12 19.61 -6.75
N GLY A 305 9.97 19.42 -8.05
CA GLY A 305 11.06 19.58 -9.02
C GLY A 305 12.05 18.40 -9.07
N GLY A 306 11.68 17.22 -8.56
CA GLY A 306 12.49 16.00 -8.68
C GLY A 306 13.55 15.79 -7.60
N TYR A 307 13.68 16.72 -6.65
CA TYR A 307 14.55 16.58 -5.47
C TYR A 307 13.99 15.59 -4.45
N LEU A 308 14.85 15.11 -3.56
CA LEU A 308 14.46 14.26 -2.43
C LEU A 308 14.57 15.07 -1.14
N ASP A 309 13.44 15.23 -0.48
CA ASP A 309 13.34 15.91 0.82
C ASP A 309 13.55 14.88 1.93
N PHE A 310 14.39 15.22 2.90
CA PHE A 310 14.54 14.46 4.12
C PHE A 310 13.29 14.61 5.00
N PHE A 311 12.77 13.48 5.49
CA PHE A 311 11.49 13.38 6.20
C PHE A 311 11.63 12.84 7.63
N GLY A 312 12.80 12.32 8.03
CA GLY A 312 13.07 11.90 9.41
C GLY A 312 14.26 10.92 9.54
N LEU A 313 14.89 10.90 10.72
CA LEU A 313 15.89 9.88 11.12
C LEU A 313 15.17 8.63 11.60
N LEU A 314 15.73 7.45 11.31
CA LEU A 314 15.16 6.17 11.75
C LEU A 314 15.92 5.57 12.93
N ASP A 315 17.24 5.71 12.97
CA ASP A 315 18.13 5.29 14.06
C ASP A 315 19.42 6.12 14.05
N THR A 316 20.11 6.24 15.19
CA THR A 316 21.50 6.75 15.29
C THR A 316 22.47 5.87 14.49
N PRO A 317 23.63 6.39 14.03
CA PRO A 317 24.54 5.66 13.14
C PRO A 317 24.94 4.30 13.72
N GLN A 318 24.65 3.23 12.97
CA GLN A 318 25.07 1.88 13.30
C GLN A 318 26.44 1.61 12.67
N GLU A 319 27.38 1.08 13.47
CA GLU A 319 28.61 0.49 12.92
C GLU A 319 28.25 -0.68 12.00
N GLN A 320 29.03 -0.86 10.92
CA GLN A 320 28.88 -2.00 10.03
C GLN A 320 29.00 -3.30 10.83
N ILE A 321 27.88 -4.02 10.95
CA ILE A 321 27.94 -5.43 11.29
C ILE A 321 28.40 -6.13 10.02
N HIS A 322 29.66 -6.58 9.99
CA HIS A 322 30.09 -7.64 9.09
C HIS A 322 29.30 -8.90 9.47
N GLN A 323 28.13 -9.09 8.86
CA GLN A 323 27.53 -10.40 8.74
C GLN A 323 27.97 -10.94 7.39
N ASP A 324 28.95 -11.84 7.42
CA ASP A 324 29.07 -12.83 6.37
C ASP A 324 27.70 -13.46 6.20
N LEU A 325 27.18 -13.43 4.97
CA LEU A 325 26.02 -14.19 4.56
C LEU A 325 26.40 -15.67 4.70
N ASP A 326 26.19 -16.22 5.89
CA ASP A 326 26.07 -17.66 6.09
C ASP A 326 24.75 -18.07 5.46
N LEU A 327 24.78 -18.21 4.14
CA LEU A 327 23.79 -18.97 3.38
C LEU A 327 24.00 -20.43 3.81
N GLY A 328 23.49 -20.78 4.99
CA GLY A 328 23.50 -22.12 5.54
C GLY A 328 22.73 -23.08 4.64
N PHE A 329 23.37 -23.46 3.54
CA PHE A 329 23.07 -24.65 2.79
C PHE A 329 23.81 -25.77 3.49
N ASP A 330 23.10 -26.54 4.31
CA ASP A 330 23.52 -27.91 4.61
C ASP A 330 22.88 -28.82 3.55
N PRO A 331 23.68 -29.40 2.63
CA PRO A 331 23.19 -30.38 1.68
C PRO A 331 23.33 -31.75 2.33
N ASN A 332 22.29 -32.21 3.04
CA ASN A 332 22.22 -33.62 3.43
C ASN A 332 20.85 -34.21 3.13
N PHE A 333 20.73 -34.64 1.87
CA PHE A 333 19.90 -35.77 1.48
C PHE A 333 20.38 -37.01 2.24
N GLY A 334 19.53 -37.57 3.09
CA GLY A 334 19.71 -38.87 3.70
C GLY A 334 18.35 -39.56 3.85
N TYR A 335 18.05 -40.44 2.90
CA TYR A 335 17.04 -41.49 3.05
C TYR A 335 17.28 -42.28 4.35
N ASP A 336 16.23 -42.59 5.13
CA ASP A 336 15.91 -43.99 5.38
C ASP A 336 14.48 -44.24 5.92
N PHE A 337 14.02 -45.45 5.64
CA PHE A 337 12.70 -46.07 5.72
C PHE A 337 12.11 -46.31 7.13
N GLY A 338 10.78 -46.40 7.19
CA GLY A 338 10.03 -47.22 8.18
C GLY A 338 8.57 -46.76 8.38
N LEU A 339 7.59 -47.23 7.57
CA LEU A 339 6.58 -48.26 7.93
C LEU A 339 5.73 -47.85 9.18
N TRP A 340 4.41 -47.61 9.16
CA TRP A 340 3.29 -48.50 8.77
C TRP A 340 1.98 -47.71 8.49
N ASP A 341 1.14 -48.32 7.65
CA ASP A 341 -0.34 -48.26 7.53
C ASP A 341 -1.08 -47.05 6.92
N THR A 342 -1.27 -47.15 5.60
CA THR A 342 -2.46 -46.66 4.86
C THR A 342 -3.72 -47.47 5.21
N PRO A 343 -4.94 -46.92 4.99
CA PRO A 343 -5.63 -47.34 3.77
C PRO A 343 -6.37 -46.24 2.98
N ARG A 344 -6.11 -46.29 1.66
CA ARG A 344 -7.00 -46.03 0.50
C ARG A 344 -7.43 -44.59 0.19
N GLU A 345 -6.82 -44.09 -0.89
CA GLU A 345 -7.38 -43.12 -1.83
C GLU A 345 -8.79 -43.52 -2.34
N PRO A 346 -9.51 -42.54 -2.91
CA PRO A 346 -9.79 -42.69 -4.33
C PRO A 346 -9.32 -41.48 -5.15
N SER A 347 -8.47 -41.79 -6.13
CA SER A 347 -8.42 -41.22 -7.48
C SER A 347 -8.55 -39.70 -7.64
N ASN A 348 -7.38 -39.10 -7.83
CA ASN A 348 -7.15 -37.83 -8.50
C ASN A 348 -7.94 -37.68 -9.82
N PRO A 349 -8.44 -36.48 -10.16
CA PRO A 349 -8.39 -36.01 -11.53
C PRO A 349 -7.47 -34.79 -11.62
N ASN A 350 -6.51 -34.88 -12.55
CA ASN A 350 -5.65 -33.82 -13.06
C ASN A 350 -6.18 -32.39 -12.84
N PHE A 351 -5.53 -31.64 -11.93
CA PHE A 351 -5.64 -30.19 -11.88
C PHE A 351 -4.62 -29.60 -12.87
N GLY A 352 -5.10 -29.07 -13.99
CA GLY A 352 -4.32 -28.16 -14.83
C GLY A 352 -4.12 -26.80 -14.14
N PRO A 353 -3.22 -25.94 -14.65
CA PRO A 353 -2.83 -24.68 -14.01
C PRO A 353 -3.93 -23.60 -13.93
N ASP A 354 -5.16 -23.89 -14.40
CA ASP A 354 -6.29 -22.95 -14.47
C ASP A 354 -7.37 -23.18 -13.38
N SER A 355 -7.07 -23.91 -12.30
CA SER A 355 -8.11 -24.36 -11.35
C SER A 355 -8.43 -23.41 -10.19
N PHE A 356 -7.94 -22.16 -10.18
CA PHE A 356 -8.40 -21.16 -9.22
C PHE A 356 -9.63 -20.43 -9.78
N PHE A 357 -10.79 -21.07 -9.66
CA PHE A 357 -12.07 -20.50 -10.07
C PHE A 357 -12.52 -19.39 -9.11
N ASP A 358 -12.86 -18.23 -9.67
CA ASP A 358 -13.54 -17.13 -8.97
C ASP A 358 -15.03 -17.46 -8.89
N ASP A 359 -15.41 -18.31 -7.94
CA ASP A 359 -16.82 -18.68 -7.69
C ASP A 359 -17.59 -17.58 -6.92
N ASP A 360 -17.08 -16.34 -6.86
CA ASP A 360 -17.70 -15.19 -6.18
C ASP A 360 -18.94 -14.70 -6.94
N LEU A 361 -20.01 -15.49 -6.89
CA LEU A 361 -21.36 -15.01 -7.12
C LEU A 361 -22.28 -15.56 -6.03
N PRO A 362 -22.68 -14.74 -5.05
CA PRO A 362 -23.94 -14.96 -4.37
C PRO A 362 -25.03 -14.44 -5.31
N PHE A 363 -25.82 -15.35 -5.87
CA PHE A 363 -27.22 -15.05 -6.18
C PHE A 363 -28.05 -15.32 -4.93
#